data_AF-A0A7S2H5Y4-F1
#
_entry.id   AF-A0A7S2H5Y4-F1
#
_cell.length_a   1.000
_cell.length_b   1.000
_cell.length_c   1.000
_cell.angle_alpha   90.00
_cell.angle_beta   90.00
_cell.angle_gamma   90.00
#
_symmetry.space_group_name_H-M   'P 1'
#
loop_
_entity.id
_entity.type
_entity.pdbx_description
1 polymer ?
#
loop_
_entity_poly.entity_id
_entity_poly.type
_entity_poly.pdbx_seq_one_letter_code
_entity_poly.pdbx_strand_id
1 'polypeptide(L)'
;LNENISSGLQREVVLETPVKQTVLKKVYWAKDLEQDALLEIIRSLKSYVYGKEETIPMKDKMILLREGIVAVKGRILGRNEVYGENSILLTSDHLANDAMPRTLSYVTALALTKKALMGVCEQYPSADKRLRQAQIRTAVWRGFVHAAIKEKAAAVGKSSKEKDVALRDAMRSRGSFVAAVTQVSHMQSVVTADELKEVEGRLGRGQQDLTVQLVETRELLNSQMEMMNQIATDMQRRR
;
A
#
# COMPACT_ATOMS: atom_id res chain seq x y z
N LEU A 1 1.72 0.73 27.07
CA LEU A 1 0.69 0.60 28.13
C LEU A 1 1.44 0.31 29.41
N ASN A 2 1.26 1.15 30.43
CA ASN A 2 2.06 1.16 31.65
C ASN A 2 1.94 -0.18 32.40
N GLU A 3 3.03 -0.62 33.03
CA GLU A 3 3.11 -1.84 33.86
C GLU A 3 2.16 -1.82 35.08
N ASN A 4 1.49 -0.70 35.32
CA ASN A 4 0.59 -0.48 36.46
C ASN A 4 -0.85 -0.97 36.23
N ILE A 5 -1.18 -1.49 35.05
CA ILE A 5 -2.53 -2.00 34.73
C ILE A 5 -2.50 -3.52 34.73
N SER A 6 -3.48 -4.17 35.39
CA SER A 6 -3.59 -5.63 35.41
C SER A 6 -3.70 -6.21 34.00
N SER A 7 -3.12 -7.40 33.78
CA SER A 7 -3.12 -8.07 32.47
C SER A 7 -4.52 -8.32 31.94
N GLY A 8 -5.49 -8.63 32.81
CA GLY A 8 -6.91 -8.77 32.45
C GLY A 8 -7.49 -7.49 31.88
N LEU A 9 -7.29 -6.35 32.56
CA LEU A 9 -7.81 -5.06 32.10
C LEU A 9 -7.13 -4.60 30.81
N GLN A 10 -5.83 -4.90 30.64
CA GLN A 10 -5.14 -4.64 29.36
C GLN A 10 -5.79 -5.40 28.20
N ARG A 11 -6.18 -6.67 28.39
CA ARG A 11 -6.87 -7.46 27.36
C ARG A 11 -8.23 -6.86 27.01
N GLU A 12 -9.00 -6.45 28.02
CA GLU A 12 -10.32 -5.84 27.83
C GLU A 12 -10.23 -4.52 27.05
N VAL A 13 -9.28 -3.64 27.40
CA VAL A 13 -9.05 -2.40 26.65
C VAL A 13 -8.66 -2.68 25.20
N VAL A 14 -7.82 -3.68 24.95
CA VAL A 14 -7.43 -4.07 23.58
C VAL A 14 -8.61 -4.59 22.77
N LEU A 15 -9.56 -5.32 23.39
CA LEU A 15 -10.75 -5.82 22.74
C LEU A 15 -11.62 -4.70 22.15
N GLU A 16 -11.74 -3.59 22.88
CA GLU A 16 -12.53 -2.43 22.49
C GLU A 16 -11.76 -1.44 21.60
N THR A 17 -10.47 -1.66 21.37
CA THR A 17 -9.66 -0.71 20.61
C THR A 17 -9.92 -0.84 19.08
N PRO A 18 -10.12 0.27 18.34
CA PRO A 18 -10.27 0.26 16.87
C PRO A 18 -9.10 -0.37 16.09
N VAL A 19 -7.95 -0.53 16.75
CA VAL A 19 -6.76 -1.21 16.23
C VAL A 19 -7.09 -2.68 15.93
N LYS A 20 -7.83 -3.38 16.80
CA LYS A 20 -8.23 -4.78 16.57
C LYS A 20 -9.02 -4.93 15.28
N GLN A 21 -10.04 -4.09 15.10
CA GLN A 21 -10.88 -4.11 13.91
C GLN A 21 -10.08 -3.80 12.64
N THR A 22 -9.16 -2.83 12.72
CA THR A 22 -8.28 -2.47 11.60
C THR A 22 -7.38 -3.64 11.21
N VAL A 23 -6.75 -4.31 12.19
CA VAL A 23 -5.91 -5.48 11.97
C VAL A 23 -6.72 -6.61 11.33
N LEU A 24 -7.88 -6.97 11.88
CA LEU A 24 -8.75 -8.01 11.31
C LEU A 24 -9.20 -7.69 9.87
N LYS A 25 -9.49 -6.42 9.58
CA LYS A 25 -9.96 -6.00 8.26
C LYS A 25 -8.85 -5.95 7.22
N LYS A 26 -7.67 -5.44 7.58
CA LYS A 26 -6.58 -5.11 6.64
C LYS A 26 -5.47 -6.16 6.58
N VAL A 27 -5.29 -6.95 7.63
CA VAL A 27 -4.22 -7.95 7.73
C VAL A 27 -4.79 -9.34 7.45
N TYR A 28 -4.66 -9.81 6.21
CA TYR A 28 -5.32 -11.04 5.75
C TYR A 28 -4.95 -12.30 6.55
N TRP A 29 -3.75 -12.36 7.12
CA TRP A 29 -3.29 -13.49 7.91
C TRP A 29 -3.80 -13.47 9.35
N ALA A 30 -4.38 -12.35 9.81
CA ALA A 30 -4.92 -12.19 11.16
C ALA A 30 -6.38 -12.64 11.32
N LYS A 31 -7.10 -12.88 10.21
CA LYS A 31 -8.56 -13.14 10.22
C LYS A 31 -8.97 -14.39 10.99
N ASP A 32 -8.14 -15.43 10.95
CA ASP A 32 -8.44 -16.75 11.53
C ASP A 32 -7.48 -17.10 12.67
N LEU A 33 -6.89 -16.08 13.30
CA LEU A 33 -6.06 -16.28 14.47
C LEU A 33 -6.92 -16.54 15.70
N GLU A 34 -6.42 -17.41 16.57
CA GLU A 34 -6.95 -17.55 17.92
C GLU A 34 -7.00 -16.18 18.61
N GLN A 35 -8.10 -15.92 19.31
CA GLN A 35 -8.37 -14.60 19.89
C GLN A 35 -7.25 -14.16 20.84
N ASP A 36 -6.74 -15.05 21.67
CA ASP A 36 -5.67 -14.76 22.61
C ASP A 36 -4.35 -14.42 21.90
N ALA A 37 -4.00 -15.16 20.84
CA ALA A 37 -2.84 -14.85 20.00
C ALA A 37 -2.98 -13.48 19.33
N LEU A 38 -4.17 -13.16 18.81
CA LEU A 38 -4.44 -11.85 18.21
C LEU A 38 -4.31 -10.71 19.24
N LEU A 39 -4.84 -10.89 20.45
CA LEU A 39 -4.71 -9.91 21.53
C LEU A 39 -3.24 -9.69 21.91
N GLU A 40 -2.45 -10.77 21.98
CA GLU A 40 -1.02 -10.69 22.29
C GLU A 40 -0.23 -9.97 21.18
N ILE A 41 -0.57 -10.20 19.91
CA ILE A 41 -0.01 -9.46 18.77
C ILE A 41 -0.33 -7.96 18.88
N ILE A 42 -1.58 -7.60 19.18
CA ILE A 42 -1.99 -6.20 19.31
C ILE A 42 -1.29 -5.54 20.51
N ARG A 43 -1.16 -6.26 21.62
CA ARG A 43 -0.44 -5.80 22.82
C ARG A 43 1.06 -5.58 22.55
N SER A 44 1.63 -6.34 21.63
CA SER A 44 3.02 -6.24 21.21
C SER A 44 3.31 -5.05 20.28
N LEU A 45 2.29 -4.32 19.82
CA LEU A 45 2.47 -3.11 19.01
C LEU A 45 3.12 -1.99 19.82
N LYS A 46 4.18 -1.39 19.27
CA LYS A 46 4.88 -0.25 19.87
C LYS A 46 4.55 1.04 19.12
N SER A 47 4.30 2.11 19.85
CA SER A 47 4.05 3.44 19.26
C SER A 47 5.35 4.08 18.81
N TYR A 48 5.33 4.66 17.62
CA TYR A 48 6.40 5.46 17.04
C TYR A 48 5.83 6.77 16.51
N VAL A 49 6.60 7.84 16.66
CA VAL A 49 6.28 9.16 16.13
C VAL A 49 7.37 9.54 15.14
N TYR A 50 6.96 10.06 13.99
CA TYR A 50 7.84 10.47 12.91
C TYR A 50 7.55 11.94 12.57
N GLY A 51 8.61 12.69 12.30
CA GLY A 51 8.53 14.07 11.82
C GLY A 51 8.03 14.14 10.39
N LYS A 52 7.80 15.36 9.89
CA LYS A 52 7.48 15.60 8.48
C LYS A 52 8.70 15.29 7.60
N GLU A 53 8.46 14.73 6.40
CA GLU A 53 9.49 14.40 5.40
C GLU A 53 10.51 13.33 5.80
N GLU A 54 10.28 12.66 6.93
CA GLU A 54 11.10 11.57 7.46
C GLU A 54 10.83 10.27 6.69
N THR A 55 11.85 9.43 6.58
CA THR A 55 11.72 8.09 6.01
C THR A 55 11.51 7.07 7.12
N ILE A 56 10.43 6.31 7.05
CA ILE A 56 10.14 5.26 8.03
C ILE A 56 10.95 4.01 7.66
N PRO A 57 11.92 3.57 8.48
CA PRO A 57 12.63 2.33 8.22
C PRO A 57 11.63 1.18 8.33
N MET A 58 11.61 0.21 7.40
CA MET A 58 10.58 -0.86 7.35
C MET A 58 11.11 -2.28 7.50
N LYS A 59 12.42 -2.45 7.70
CA LYS A 59 13.03 -3.76 7.85
C LYS A 59 12.38 -4.55 8.99
N ASP A 60 11.96 -5.78 8.69
CA ASP A 60 11.40 -6.74 9.65
C ASP A 60 10.24 -6.21 10.51
N LYS A 61 9.41 -5.31 9.99
CA LYS A 61 8.22 -4.85 10.71
C LYS A 61 7.07 -4.47 9.78
N MET A 62 5.88 -4.39 10.35
CA MET A 62 4.71 -3.75 9.75
C MET A 62 4.29 -2.56 10.59
N ILE A 63 3.62 -1.59 9.97
CA ILE A 63 3.10 -0.40 10.63
C ILE A 63 1.60 -0.25 10.39
N LEU A 64 0.90 0.29 11.39
CA LEU A 64 -0.49 0.72 11.32
C LEU A 64 -0.51 2.21 11.66
N LEU A 65 -0.99 3.02 10.72
CA LEU A 65 -1.03 4.48 10.89
C LEU A 65 -2.19 4.88 11.81
N ARG A 66 -1.90 5.61 12.88
CA ARG A 66 -2.91 6.17 13.77
C ARG A 66 -3.25 7.59 13.37
N GLU A 67 -2.24 8.38 13.00
CA GLU A 67 -2.37 9.79 12.63
C GLU A 67 -1.35 10.14 11.56
N GLY A 68 -1.66 11.17 10.76
CA GLY A 68 -0.81 11.69 9.71
C GLY A 68 -0.97 11.00 8.35
N ILE A 69 -0.11 11.42 7.42
CA ILE A 69 -0.13 11.02 6.01
C ILE A 69 1.26 10.55 5.60
N VAL A 70 1.31 9.43 4.87
CA VAL A 70 2.53 8.80 4.40
C VAL A 70 2.43 8.48 2.92
N ALA A 71 3.48 8.73 2.15
CA ALA A 71 3.59 8.34 0.75
C ALA A 71 4.52 7.12 0.58
N VAL A 72 4.08 6.12 -0.18
CA VAL A 72 4.90 4.95 -0.51
C VAL A 72 4.52 4.37 -1.87
N LYS A 73 5.50 4.17 -2.76
CA LYS A 73 5.30 3.65 -4.12
C LYS A 73 4.16 4.34 -4.91
N GLY A 74 4.11 5.67 -4.85
CA GLY A 74 3.06 6.45 -5.53
C GLY A 74 1.67 6.32 -4.91
N ARG A 75 1.52 5.68 -3.74
CA ARG A 75 0.27 5.59 -2.98
C ARG A 75 0.35 6.42 -1.72
N ILE A 76 -0.76 7.06 -1.36
CA ILE A 76 -0.90 7.80 -0.10
C ILE A 76 -1.63 6.91 0.90
N LEU A 77 -1.06 6.79 2.10
CA LEU A 77 -1.61 6.07 3.25
C LEU A 77 -1.96 7.08 4.33
N GLY A 78 -3.16 6.93 4.91
CA GLY A 78 -3.66 7.79 5.98
C GLY A 78 -4.01 6.98 7.23
N ARG A 79 -4.85 7.58 8.08
CA ARG A 79 -5.33 6.96 9.32
C ARG A 79 -5.97 5.59 9.09
N ASN A 80 -5.63 4.63 9.95
CA ASN A 80 -6.07 3.24 9.95
C ASN A 80 -5.66 2.43 8.69
N GLU A 81 -4.68 2.90 7.92
CA GLU A 81 -4.03 2.06 6.90
C GLU A 81 -2.87 1.26 7.49
N VAL A 82 -2.62 0.10 6.89
CA VAL A 82 -1.54 -0.82 7.28
C VAL A 82 -0.54 -0.93 6.13
N TYR A 83 0.75 -0.97 6.47
CA TYR A 83 1.82 -1.20 5.50
C TYR A 83 2.85 -2.20 6.03
N GLY A 84 3.34 -3.07 5.15
CA GLY A 84 4.35 -4.08 5.48
C GLY A 84 3.77 -5.39 6.02
N GLU A 85 2.45 -5.55 6.02
CA GLU A 85 1.73 -6.76 6.46
C GLU A 85 2.15 -8.02 5.70
N ASN A 86 2.57 -7.87 4.44
CA ASN A 86 3.12 -8.95 3.64
C ASN A 86 4.64 -9.12 3.84
N SER A 87 5.37 -8.01 4.00
CA SER A 87 6.83 -8.01 4.12
C SER A 87 7.30 -8.63 5.44
N ILE A 88 6.58 -8.39 6.54
CA ILE A 88 6.93 -8.90 7.88
C ILE A 88 7.02 -10.44 7.92
N LEU A 89 6.30 -11.15 7.05
CA LEU A 89 6.31 -12.60 6.98
C LEU A 89 7.54 -13.17 6.25
N LEU A 90 8.21 -12.38 5.42
CA LEU A 90 9.28 -12.85 4.55
C LEU A 90 10.65 -12.69 5.23
N THR A 91 11.57 -13.61 4.92
CA THR A 91 12.97 -13.55 5.40
C THR A 91 13.92 -13.15 4.28
N SER A 92 13.57 -13.43 3.03
CA SER A 92 14.39 -13.11 1.87
C SER A 92 14.20 -11.66 1.44
N ASP A 93 15.28 -10.87 1.46
CA ASP A 93 15.26 -9.45 1.08
C ASP A 93 14.75 -9.20 -0.35
N HIS A 94 15.05 -10.10 -1.28
CA HIS A 94 14.63 -10.01 -2.68
C HIS A 94 13.13 -10.28 -2.90
N LEU A 95 12.45 -10.89 -1.93
CA LEU A 95 10.99 -11.07 -1.96
C LEU A 95 10.27 -10.02 -1.09
N ALA A 96 10.94 -9.53 -0.05
CA ALA A 96 10.45 -8.46 0.79
C ALA A 96 10.34 -7.16 0.00
N ASN A 97 9.28 -6.40 0.24
CA ASN A 97 9.17 -5.07 -0.32
C ASN A 97 9.99 -4.10 0.53
N ASP A 98 11.10 -3.61 -0.02
CA ASP A 98 12.03 -2.68 0.66
C ASP A 98 11.67 -1.19 0.49
N ALA A 99 10.50 -0.87 -0.09
CA ALA A 99 10.12 0.54 -0.19
C ALA A 99 9.81 1.11 1.20
N MET A 100 10.65 2.06 1.60
CA MET A 100 10.51 2.83 2.83
C MET A 100 9.50 3.97 2.61
N PRO A 101 8.41 4.02 3.40
CA PRO A 101 7.45 5.10 3.32
C PRO A 101 8.07 6.44 3.75
N ARG A 102 7.69 7.53 3.08
CA ARG A 102 8.09 8.89 3.45
C ARG A 102 6.89 9.64 4.04
N THR A 103 7.06 10.25 5.20
CA THR A 103 6.00 11.00 5.86
C THR A 103 5.75 12.33 5.15
N LEU A 104 4.49 12.72 4.98
CA LEU A 104 4.09 14.01 4.42
C LEU A 104 3.65 15.01 5.50
N SER A 105 3.33 14.50 6.69
CA SER A 105 2.98 15.24 7.90
C SER A 105 3.69 14.64 9.11
N TYR A 106 3.45 15.17 10.32
CA TYR A 106 3.71 14.42 11.54
C TYR A 106 2.86 13.15 11.55
N VAL A 107 3.48 12.02 11.89
CA VAL A 107 2.85 10.70 11.82
C VAL A 107 3.02 9.98 13.15
N THR A 108 1.92 9.43 13.65
CA THR A 108 1.94 8.47 14.75
C THR A 108 1.55 7.10 14.21
N ALA A 109 2.41 6.11 14.40
CA ALA A 109 2.22 4.76 13.90
C ALA A 109 2.42 3.73 15.01
N LEU A 110 1.64 2.66 14.96
CA LEU A 110 1.89 1.45 15.75
C LEU A 110 2.69 0.48 14.90
N ALA A 111 3.83 0.00 15.38
CA ALA A 111 4.66 -0.95 14.67
C ALA A 111 4.72 -2.31 15.38
N LEU A 112 4.61 -3.37 14.60
CA LEU A 112 4.81 -4.75 15.02
C LEU A 112 6.11 -5.24 14.40
N THR A 113 7.06 -5.66 15.23
CA THR A 113 8.32 -6.23 14.75
C THR A 113 8.17 -7.74 14.53
N LYS A 114 8.92 -8.27 13.57
CA LYS A 114 8.97 -9.71 13.29
C LYS A 114 9.38 -10.51 14.52
N LYS A 115 10.36 -10.02 15.28
CA LYS A 115 10.79 -10.66 16.54
C LYS A 115 9.64 -10.79 17.54
N ALA A 116 8.85 -9.73 17.73
CA ALA A 116 7.70 -9.79 18.62
C ALA A 116 6.63 -10.76 18.11
N LEU A 117 6.37 -10.76 16.80
CA LEU A 117 5.44 -11.69 16.16
C LEU A 117 5.87 -13.16 16.34
N MET A 118 7.16 -13.46 16.19
CA MET A 118 7.71 -14.80 16.46
C MET A 118 7.56 -15.21 17.92
N GLY A 119 7.78 -14.28 18.86
CA GLY A 119 7.55 -14.55 20.29
C GLY A 119 6.09 -14.91 20.63
N VAL A 120 5.12 -14.38 19.87
CA VAL A 120 3.73 -14.83 19.99
C VAL A 120 3.55 -16.23 19.39
N CYS A 121 4.16 -16.53 18.25
CA CYS A 121 4.07 -17.85 17.62
C CYS A 121 4.63 -18.96 18.51
N GLU A 122 5.68 -18.68 19.29
CA GLU A 122 6.23 -19.60 20.30
C GLU A 122 5.23 -19.93 21.41
N GLN A 123 4.36 -18.99 21.78
CA GLN A 123 3.34 -19.17 22.82
C GLN A 123 2.04 -19.79 22.28
N TYR A 124 1.73 -19.58 21.01
CA TYR A 124 0.48 -20.00 20.38
C TYR A 124 0.76 -20.82 19.10
N PRO A 125 0.93 -22.16 19.20
CA PRO A 125 1.24 -23.01 18.05
C PRO A 125 0.18 -23.00 16.93
N SER A 126 -1.08 -22.75 17.29
CA SER A 126 -2.19 -22.54 16.35
C SER A 126 -1.92 -21.35 15.42
N ALA A 127 -1.44 -20.25 15.98
CA ALA A 127 -1.05 -19.04 15.26
C ALA A 127 0.21 -19.26 14.41
N ASP A 128 1.22 -19.98 14.92
CA ASP A 128 2.42 -20.32 14.16
C ASP A 128 2.07 -21.06 12.87
N LYS A 129 1.26 -22.13 12.96
CA LYS A 129 0.81 -22.89 11.79
C LYS A 129 0.10 -22.01 10.77
N ARG A 130 -0.77 -21.10 11.23
CA ARG A 130 -1.52 -20.18 10.36
C ARG A 130 -0.61 -19.14 9.71
N LEU A 131 0.36 -18.60 10.43
CA LEU A 131 1.36 -17.66 9.91
C LEU A 131 2.29 -18.33 8.92
N ARG A 132 2.68 -19.58 9.17
CA ARG A 132 3.50 -20.37 8.26
C ARG A 132 2.80 -20.58 6.91
N GLN A 133 1.51 -20.91 6.93
CA GLN A 133 0.71 -21.01 5.70
C GLN A 133 0.61 -19.67 4.96
N ALA A 134 0.38 -18.58 5.69
CA ALA A 134 0.35 -17.23 5.12
C ALA A 134 1.69 -16.83 4.50
N GLN A 135 2.80 -17.16 5.16
CA GLN A 135 4.15 -16.92 4.69
C GLN A 135 4.43 -17.67 3.39
N ILE A 136 4.13 -18.97 3.33
CA ILE A 136 4.30 -19.80 2.12
C ILE A 136 3.50 -19.19 0.97
N ARG A 137 2.22 -18.88 1.19
CA ARG A 137 1.35 -18.28 0.18
C ARG A 137 1.93 -16.97 -0.36
N THR A 138 2.40 -16.08 0.52
CA THR A 138 3.00 -14.80 0.13
C THR A 138 4.33 -14.98 -0.59
N ALA A 139 5.17 -15.90 -0.14
CA ALA A 139 6.45 -16.20 -0.78
C ALA A 139 6.26 -16.75 -2.20
N VAL A 140 5.31 -17.69 -2.39
CA VAL A 140 4.97 -18.25 -3.71
C VAL A 140 4.46 -17.16 -4.65
N TRP A 141 3.50 -16.35 -4.19
CA TRP A 141 2.96 -15.25 -4.99
C TRP A 141 4.05 -14.24 -5.39
N ARG A 142 4.88 -13.82 -4.44
CA ARG A 142 5.99 -12.89 -4.69
C ARG A 142 7.05 -13.49 -5.61
N GLY A 143 7.36 -14.77 -5.44
CA GLY A 143 8.28 -15.50 -6.31
C GLY A 143 7.78 -15.54 -7.76
N PHE A 144 6.49 -15.81 -7.95
CA PHE A 144 5.86 -15.79 -9.27
C PHE A 144 5.94 -14.40 -9.92
N VAL A 145 5.54 -13.35 -9.20
CA VAL A 145 5.61 -11.97 -9.69
C VAL A 145 7.06 -11.56 -10.01
N HIS A 146 8.01 -11.94 -9.16
CA HIS A 146 9.43 -11.64 -9.36
C HIS A 146 9.99 -12.34 -10.61
N ALA A 147 9.67 -13.62 -10.81
CA ALA A 147 10.06 -14.37 -12.00
C ALA A 147 9.50 -13.74 -13.29
N ALA A 148 8.21 -13.36 -13.28
CA ALA A 148 7.57 -12.70 -14.42
C ALA A 148 8.20 -11.33 -14.76
N ILE A 149 8.52 -10.51 -13.73
CA ILE A 149 9.22 -9.23 -13.94
C ILE A 149 10.62 -9.47 -14.54
N LYS A 150 11.34 -10.47 -14.04
CA LYS A 150 12.67 -10.83 -14.53
C LYS A 150 12.64 -11.29 -16.00
N GLU A 151 11.66 -12.11 -16.37
CA GLU A 151 11.47 -12.56 -17.75
C GLU A 151 11.12 -11.39 -18.69
N LYS A 152 10.19 -10.52 -18.27
CA LYS A 152 9.84 -9.31 -19.03
C LYS A 152 11.04 -8.39 -19.25
N ALA A 153 11.87 -8.19 -18.21
CA ALA A 153 13.10 -7.40 -18.33
C ALA A 153 14.10 -8.04 -19.30
N ALA A 154 14.23 -9.36 -19.30
CA ALA A 154 15.10 -10.09 -20.24
C ALA A 154 14.61 -9.97 -21.70
N ALA A 155 13.29 -10.02 -21.93
CA ALA A 155 12.72 -9.84 -23.27
C ALA A 155 12.94 -8.42 -23.82
N VAL A 156 12.72 -7.40 -22.98
CA VAL A 156 12.98 -5.99 -23.37
C VAL A 156 14.46 -5.78 -23.67
N GLY A 157 15.36 -6.29 -22.82
CA GLY A 157 16.80 -6.17 -23.04
C GLY A 157 17.31 -6.84 -24.32
N LYS A 158 16.69 -7.95 -24.75
CA LYS A 158 16.99 -8.59 -26.05
C LYS A 158 16.54 -7.71 -27.22
N SER A 159 15.33 -7.14 -27.16
CA SER A 159 14.79 -6.29 -28.22
C SER A 159 15.61 -4.99 -28.42
N SER A 160 16.17 -4.42 -27.36
CA SER A 160 17.05 -3.24 -27.48
C SER A 160 18.40 -3.60 -28.08
N LYS A 161 19.00 -4.75 -27.72
CA LYS A 161 20.26 -5.20 -28.33
C LYS A 161 20.10 -5.54 -29.81
N GLU A 162 18.98 -6.13 -30.19
CA GLU A 162 18.68 -6.47 -31.58
C GLU A 162 18.46 -5.21 -32.43
N LYS A 163 17.79 -4.19 -31.87
CA LYS A 163 17.68 -2.86 -32.49
C LYS A 163 19.03 -2.13 -32.57
N ASP A 164 19.88 -2.22 -31.55
CA ASP A 164 21.21 -1.59 -31.56
C ASP A 164 22.16 -2.27 -32.55
N VAL A 165 22.08 -3.60 -32.70
CA VAL A 165 22.86 -4.35 -33.71
C VAL A 165 22.36 -4.02 -35.12
N ALA A 166 21.03 -4.01 -35.34
CA ALA A 166 20.46 -3.60 -36.63
C ALA A 166 20.79 -2.14 -36.98
N LEU A 167 20.80 -1.23 -36.00
CA LEU A 167 21.19 0.17 -36.18
C LEU A 167 22.69 0.30 -36.50
N ARG A 168 23.55 -0.49 -35.85
CA ARG A 168 25.00 -0.52 -36.14
C ARG A 168 25.32 -1.11 -37.50
N ASP A 169 24.62 -2.17 -37.93
CA ASP A 169 24.78 -2.75 -39.25
C ASP A 169 24.25 -1.82 -40.35
N ALA A 170 23.14 -1.13 -40.09
CA ALA A 170 22.65 -0.06 -40.97
C ALA A 170 23.66 1.10 -41.09
N MET A 171 24.29 1.50 -39.98
CA MET A 171 25.36 2.52 -39.98
C MET A 171 26.64 2.07 -40.70
N ARG A 172 26.99 0.78 -40.66
CA ARG A 172 28.15 0.23 -41.41
C ARG A 172 27.88 0.11 -42.91
N SER A 173 26.63 -0.08 -43.33
CA SER A 173 26.26 -0.21 -44.75
C SER A 173 26.16 1.12 -45.51
N ARG A 174 26.10 2.27 -44.81
CA ARG A 174 25.97 3.59 -45.44
C ARG A 174 27.32 4.30 -45.49
N GLY A 175 28.06 4.02 -46.57
CA GLY A 175 29.19 4.86 -46.98
C GLY A 175 28.76 6.31 -47.20
N SER A 176 29.60 7.23 -46.75
CA SER A 176 29.49 8.70 -46.79
C SER A 176 28.76 9.37 -45.61
N PHE A 177 29.61 9.94 -44.75
CA PHE A 177 29.32 10.72 -43.55
C PHE A 177 28.43 11.96 -43.79
N VAL A 178 28.34 12.43 -45.04
CA VAL A 178 27.64 13.69 -45.40
C VAL A 178 26.11 13.51 -45.49
N ALA A 179 25.62 12.29 -45.75
CA ALA A 179 24.16 12.04 -45.85
C ALA A 179 23.47 11.86 -44.48
N ALA A 180 24.23 11.59 -43.40
CA ALA A 180 23.67 11.28 -42.08
C ALA A 180 23.25 12.53 -41.28
N VAL A 181 23.91 13.68 -41.50
CA VAL A 181 23.64 14.92 -40.76
C VAL A 181 22.26 15.51 -41.08
N THR A 182 21.69 15.18 -42.24
CA THR A 182 20.36 15.68 -42.64
C THR A 182 19.19 14.85 -42.11
N GLN A 183 19.42 13.66 -41.50
CA GLN A 183 18.36 12.76 -41.04
C GLN A 183 18.28 12.51 -39.52
N VAL A 184 19.24 13.01 -38.72
CA VAL A 184 19.21 12.83 -37.24
C VAL A 184 18.15 13.71 -36.55
N SER A 185 17.53 14.65 -37.27
CA SER A 185 16.39 15.45 -36.81
C SER A 185 15.06 14.70 -36.74
N HIS A 186 15.02 13.39 -37.02
CA HIS A 186 13.76 12.61 -37.05
C HIS A 186 13.69 11.37 -36.14
N MET A 187 14.63 11.17 -35.21
CA MET A 187 14.63 10.00 -34.31
C MET A 187 14.78 10.33 -32.82
N GLN A 188 14.36 11.52 -32.39
CA GLN A 188 13.93 11.66 -30.99
C GLN A 188 12.53 11.07 -30.87
N SER A 189 12.34 10.14 -29.93
CA SER A 189 11.02 9.62 -29.54
C SER A 189 10.23 10.74 -28.87
N VAL A 190 9.63 11.58 -29.72
CA VAL A 190 8.68 12.60 -29.33
C VAL A 190 7.42 11.87 -28.90
N VAL A 191 7.10 11.90 -27.60
CA VAL A 191 5.71 11.76 -27.14
C VAL A 191 4.92 12.77 -27.95
N THR A 192 4.10 12.29 -28.87
CA THR A 192 3.45 13.19 -29.82
C THR A 192 2.51 14.11 -29.05
N ALA A 193 2.41 15.38 -29.45
CA ALA A 193 1.52 16.34 -28.80
C ALA A 193 0.06 15.82 -28.75
N ASP A 194 -0.30 14.92 -29.66
CA ASP A 194 -1.60 14.26 -29.72
C ASP A 194 -1.80 13.21 -28.60
N GLU A 195 -0.77 12.43 -28.24
CA GLU A 195 -0.84 11.51 -27.10
C GLU A 195 -0.97 12.26 -25.76
N LEU A 196 -0.32 13.42 -25.65
CA LEU A 196 -0.43 14.29 -24.47
C LEU A 196 -1.84 14.91 -24.35
N LYS A 197 -2.43 15.35 -25.46
CA LYS A 197 -3.83 15.81 -25.51
C LYS A 197 -4.83 14.70 -25.16
N GLU A 198 -4.56 13.47 -25.58
CA GLU A 198 -5.44 12.34 -25.24
C GLU A 198 -5.43 12.05 -23.73
N VAL A 199 -4.26 12.09 -23.10
CA VAL A 199 -4.12 11.90 -21.65
C VAL A 199 -4.80 13.03 -20.87
N GLU A 200 -4.64 14.29 -21.29
CA GLU A 200 -5.35 15.43 -20.69
C GLU A 200 -6.87 15.31 -20.84
N GLY A 201 -7.36 14.87 -22.00
CA GLY A 201 -8.79 14.64 -22.22
C GLY A 201 -9.36 13.53 -21.33
N ARG A 202 -8.59 12.46 -21.08
CA ARG A 202 -8.99 11.39 -20.14
C ARG A 202 -9.02 11.88 -18.70
N LEU A 203 -8.07 12.73 -18.30
CA LEU A 203 -8.01 13.29 -16.96
C LEU A 203 -9.17 14.27 -16.71
N GLY A 204 -9.50 15.11 -17.71
CA GLY A 204 -10.62 16.06 -17.62
C GLY A 204 -11.98 15.36 -17.47
N ARG A 205 -12.22 14.29 -18.24
CA ARG A 205 -13.45 13.48 -18.09
C ARG A 205 -13.57 12.85 -16.71
N GLY A 206 -12.47 12.30 -16.18
CA GLY A 206 -12.47 11.71 -14.84
C GLY A 206 -12.77 12.73 -13.73
N GLN A 207 -12.33 13.98 -13.88
CA GLN A 207 -12.66 15.06 -12.94
C GLN A 207 -14.14 15.46 -13.00
N GLN A 208 -14.73 15.52 -14.20
CA GLN A 208 -16.15 15.82 -14.37
C GLN A 208 -17.04 14.73 -13.75
N ASP A 209 -16.74 13.46 -14.00
CA ASP A 209 -17.50 12.33 -13.43
C ASP A 209 -17.44 12.34 -11.89
N LEU A 210 -16.28 12.65 -11.30
CA LEU A 210 -16.14 12.79 -9.86
C LEU A 210 -16.96 13.95 -9.30
N THR A 211 -17.02 15.09 -10.00
CA THR A 211 -17.87 16.21 -9.55
C THR A 211 -19.35 15.88 -9.58
N VAL A 212 -19.82 15.13 -10.59
CA VAL A 212 -21.22 14.68 -10.66
C VAL A 212 -21.54 13.74 -9.50
N GLN A 213 -20.69 12.74 -9.23
CA GLN A 213 -20.88 11.82 -8.11
C GLN A 213 -20.88 12.53 -6.74
N LEU A 214 -20.09 13.59 -6.58
CA LEU A 214 -20.07 14.38 -5.34
C LEU A 214 -21.35 15.20 -5.16
N VAL A 215 -21.97 15.67 -6.25
CA VAL A 215 -23.26 16.39 -6.18
C VAL A 215 -24.36 15.40 -5.80
N GLU A 216 -24.45 14.25 -6.46
CA GLU A 216 -25.45 13.22 -6.16
C GLU A 216 -25.36 12.72 -4.71
N THR A 217 -24.15 12.47 -4.21
CA THR A 217 -23.96 12.03 -2.82
C THR A 217 -24.31 13.12 -1.81
N ARG A 218 -24.11 14.39 -2.14
CA ARG A 218 -24.53 15.52 -1.30
C ARG A 218 -26.06 15.67 -1.24
N GLU A 219 -26.75 15.51 -2.37
CA GLU A 219 -28.22 15.56 -2.42
C GLU A 219 -28.84 14.42 -1.59
N LEU A 220 -28.28 13.21 -1.70
CA LEU A 220 -28.74 12.05 -0.93
C LEU A 220 -28.56 12.25 0.58
N LEU A 221 -27.42 12.84 1.00
CA LEU A 221 -27.18 13.18 2.40
C LEU A 221 -28.15 14.25 2.92
N ASN A 222 -28.44 15.28 2.11
CA ASN A 222 -29.41 16.31 2.49
C ASN A 222 -30.82 15.72 2.66
N SER A 223 -31.25 14.87 1.73
CA SER A 223 -32.56 14.19 1.82
C SER A 223 -32.67 13.29 3.06
N GLN A 224 -31.61 12.57 3.41
CA GLN A 224 -31.58 11.77 4.65
C GLN A 224 -31.69 12.66 5.90
N MET A 225 -31.03 13.82 5.90
CA MET A 225 -31.05 14.75 7.03
C MET A 225 -32.44 15.38 7.23
N GLU A 226 -33.12 15.74 6.13
CA GLU A 226 -34.50 16.23 6.17
C GLU A 226 -35.47 15.17 6.72
N MET A 227 -35.33 13.92 6.28
CA MET A 227 -36.13 12.80 6.80
C MET A 227 -35.92 12.60 8.30
N MET A 228 -34.67 12.66 8.78
CA MET A 228 -34.37 12.56 10.21
C MET A 228 -34.97 13.71 11.03
N ASN A 229 -34.94 14.93 10.51
CA ASN A 229 -35.56 16.09 11.17
C ASN A 229 -37.09 15.98 11.23
N GLN A 230 -37.71 15.42 10.18
CA GLN A 230 -39.15 15.18 10.17
C GLN A 230 -39.55 14.13 11.20
N ILE A 231 -38.79 13.03 11.30
CA ILE A 231 -39.00 12.00 12.33
C ILE A 231 -38.83 12.58 13.74
N ALA A 232 -37.82 13.42 13.95
CA ALA A 232 -37.57 14.07 15.24
C ALA A 232 -38.72 15.00 15.65
N THR A 233 -39.24 15.80 14.71
CA THR A 233 -40.37 16.72 14.96
C THR A 233 -41.68 15.97 15.20
N ASP A 234 -41.94 14.87 14.49
CA ASP A 234 -43.11 14.02 14.74
C ASP A 234 -43.04 13.31 16.10
N MET A 235 -41.85 12.89 16.55
CA MET A 235 -41.66 12.36 17.90
C MET A 235 -41.91 13.40 18.99
N GLN A 236 -41.54 14.66 18.77
CA GLN A 236 -41.81 15.74 19.72
C GLN A 236 -43.30 16.08 19.82
N ARG A 237 -44.05 15.99 18.71
CA ARG A 237 -45.52 16.23 18.71
C ARG A 237 -46.33 15.14 19.40
N ARG A 238 -45.77 13.93 19.55
CA ARG A 238 -46.41 12.78 20.22
C ARG A 238 -46.16 12.71 21.72
N ARG A 239 -45.36 13.63 22.28
CA ARG A 239 -45.14 13.78 23.73
C ARG A 239 -46.00 14.89 24.27
#